data_AF-A0A0D0BBA7-F1
#
_entry.id   AF-A0A0D0BBA7-F1
#
_cell.length_a   1.000
_cell.length_b   1.000
_cell.length_c   1.000
_cell.angle_alpha   90.00
_cell.angle_beta   90.00
_cell.angle_gamma   90.00
#
_symmetry.space_group_name_H-M   'P 1'
#
loop_
_entity.id
_entity.type
_entity.pdbx_description
1 polymer ?
#
loop_
_entity_poly.entity_id
_entity_poly.type
_entity_poly.pdbx_seq_one_letter_code
_entity_poly.pdbx_strand_id
1 'polypeptide(L)'
;MQLGLVAVKQGYETGAMVKEDHRKGIFDDLVKERSTLEPKSRDRNECYPGTRLKVLTEIEDWINSDDDLQPVFCLSGDSGLGKTAIAVSVSQQTIRYGKNVRFAAFFCSSLSEEASNPNNIFPTLAAQFAVWEDVYPVFKDELGLHKMHDSEKKRHKNLLTRLLKEADQSQKKLLVIDGLDECKSEAEVHTILKSLLEIIKEDIPSLKILITCRSNSQISTTLFDYNAYQYSLNAIDPSAHARDLRILLSVELRARDITQ
;
A
#
# COMPACT_ATOMS: atom_id res chain seq x y z
N MET A 1 12.91 -4.67 -14.01
CA MET A 1 13.73 -4.18 -12.87
C MET A 1 14.50 -2.89 -13.20
N GLN A 2 15.22 -2.84 -14.33
CA GLN A 2 16.14 -1.74 -14.72
C GLN A 2 15.52 -0.33 -14.82
N LEU A 3 14.29 -0.16 -15.32
CA LEU A 3 13.76 1.17 -15.72
C LEU A 3 13.53 2.20 -14.59
N GLY A 4 13.15 1.79 -13.38
CA GLY A 4 12.82 2.71 -12.28
C GLY A 4 13.93 2.83 -11.25
N LEU A 5 14.90 1.91 -11.24
CA LEU A 5 16.23 2.28 -10.74
C LEU A 5 16.86 3.31 -11.68
N VAL A 6 16.66 3.19 -13.00
CA VAL A 6 17.14 4.15 -13.99
C VAL A 6 16.42 5.50 -13.87
N ALA A 7 15.11 5.55 -13.65
CA ALA A 7 14.37 6.81 -13.42
C ALA A 7 14.82 7.52 -12.13
N VAL A 8 14.97 6.78 -11.02
CA VAL A 8 15.53 7.32 -9.76
C VAL A 8 16.98 7.79 -9.95
N LYS A 9 17.75 7.15 -10.84
CA LYS A 9 19.13 7.54 -11.14
C LYS A 9 19.21 8.77 -12.07
N GLN A 10 18.37 8.83 -13.10
CA GLN A 10 18.33 9.93 -14.09
C GLN A 10 17.77 11.24 -13.52
N GLY A 11 16.78 11.18 -12.62
CA GLY A 11 16.22 12.37 -11.98
C GLY A 11 17.21 13.13 -11.07
N TYR A 12 18.27 12.45 -10.60
CA TYR A 12 19.25 13.02 -9.66
C TYR A 12 20.62 13.34 -10.28
N GLU A 13 21.00 12.72 -11.41
CA GLU A 13 22.23 13.07 -12.15
C GLU A 13 22.26 14.53 -12.65
N THR A 14 21.11 15.22 -12.65
CA THR A 14 20.98 16.63 -13.05
C THR A 14 21.34 17.65 -11.94
N GLY A 15 21.67 17.20 -10.72
CA GLY A 15 22.41 18.00 -9.72
C GLY A 15 21.71 19.26 -9.17
N ALA A 16 20.43 19.47 -9.43
CA ALA A 16 19.68 20.53 -8.77
C ALA A 16 19.35 20.11 -7.34
N MET A 17 19.77 20.89 -6.34
CA MET A 17 19.24 20.74 -4.98
C MET A 17 17.72 20.75 -5.05
N VAL A 18 17.12 19.60 -4.78
CA VAL A 18 15.71 19.29 -5.07
C VAL A 18 14.86 20.07 -4.06
N LYS A 19 14.34 21.22 -4.48
CA LYS A 19 13.31 21.96 -3.73
C LYS A 19 12.10 21.06 -3.53
N GLU A 20 11.39 21.23 -2.42
CA GLU A 20 10.22 20.46 -1.96
C GLU A 20 9.18 20.18 -3.09
N ASP A 21 8.96 21.13 -4.00
CA ASP A 21 8.06 20.99 -5.15
C ASP A 21 8.53 19.98 -6.21
N HIS A 22 9.84 19.78 -6.36
CA HIS A 22 10.41 18.82 -7.30
C HIS A 22 10.40 17.39 -6.75
N ARG A 23 10.40 17.22 -5.41
CA ARG A 23 10.19 15.92 -4.74
C ARG A 23 8.78 15.41 -4.96
N LYS A 24 7.80 16.31 -4.90
CA LYS A 24 6.41 15.99 -5.23
C LYS A 24 6.29 15.55 -6.69
N GLY A 25 6.98 16.21 -7.62
CA GLY A 25 7.07 15.80 -9.02
C GLY A 25 7.70 14.41 -9.22
N ILE A 26 8.86 14.11 -8.62
CA ILE A 26 9.51 12.80 -8.71
C ILE A 26 8.71 11.71 -7.99
N PHE A 27 8.10 12.02 -6.83
CA PHE A 27 7.19 11.12 -6.14
C PHE A 27 5.98 10.84 -7.01
N ASP A 28 5.32 11.86 -7.54
CA ASP A 28 4.18 11.75 -8.45
C ASP A 28 4.58 10.99 -9.72
N ASP A 29 5.79 11.15 -10.25
CA ASP A 29 6.26 10.51 -11.47
C ASP A 29 6.73 9.06 -11.23
N LEU A 30 7.34 8.72 -10.08
CA LEU A 30 7.65 7.33 -9.69
C LEU A 30 6.40 6.56 -9.27
N VAL A 31 5.45 7.27 -8.63
CA VAL A 31 4.09 6.82 -8.39
C VAL A 31 3.38 6.62 -9.73
N LYS A 32 3.46 7.54 -10.70
CA LYS A 32 2.84 7.40 -12.04
C LYS A 32 3.49 6.34 -12.93
N GLU A 33 4.82 6.20 -12.90
CA GLU A 33 5.56 5.28 -13.79
C GLU A 33 5.51 3.82 -13.32
N ARG A 34 5.28 3.57 -12.03
CA ARG A 34 5.36 2.20 -11.48
C ARG A 34 4.26 1.81 -10.49
N SER A 35 3.37 2.73 -10.12
CA SER A 35 2.12 2.38 -9.48
C SER A 35 0.93 2.85 -10.28
N THR A 36 -0.05 1.98 -10.30
CA THR A 36 -1.42 2.11 -10.75
C THR A 36 -2.22 3.17 -9.95
N LEU A 37 -1.62 4.31 -9.65
CA LEU A 37 -2.21 5.42 -8.90
C LEU A 37 -2.74 6.55 -9.81
N GLU A 38 -2.60 6.47 -11.14
CA GLU A 38 -3.56 7.17 -11.99
C GLU A 38 -4.89 6.38 -12.00
N PRO A 39 -6.02 6.99 -11.61
CA PRO A 39 -7.36 6.40 -11.72
C PRO A 39 -7.84 6.33 -13.19
N LYS A 40 -6.93 6.05 -14.13
CA LYS A 40 -7.26 5.85 -15.55
C LYS A 40 -7.69 4.42 -15.87
N SER A 41 -7.54 3.46 -14.95
CA SER A 41 -8.41 2.29 -14.98
C SER A 41 -9.75 2.68 -14.37
N ARG A 42 -10.85 2.44 -15.07
CA ARG A 42 -12.21 2.85 -14.67
C ARG A 42 -12.70 2.29 -13.32
N ASP A 43 -11.88 1.56 -12.57
CA ASP A 43 -12.28 0.69 -11.46
C ASP A 43 -11.62 1.02 -10.10
N ARG A 44 -10.75 2.04 -10.00
CA ARG A 44 -10.07 2.38 -8.73
C ARG A 44 -10.31 3.82 -8.30
N ASN A 45 -11.49 4.05 -7.74
CA ASN A 45 -11.86 5.33 -7.14
C ASN A 45 -11.77 5.27 -5.61
N GLU A 46 -11.54 6.42 -4.99
CA GLU A 46 -11.78 6.60 -3.56
C GLU A 46 -13.23 6.25 -3.19
N CYS A 47 -13.47 5.97 -1.92
CA CYS A 47 -14.82 5.87 -1.38
C CYS A 47 -15.56 7.18 -1.65
N TYR A 48 -16.82 7.06 -2.06
CA TYR A 48 -17.68 8.23 -2.21
C TYR A 48 -17.81 8.97 -0.87
N PRO A 49 -17.83 10.32 -0.88
CA PRO A 49 -18.02 11.09 0.35
C PRO A 49 -19.24 10.62 1.14
N GLY A 50 -19.05 10.38 2.44
CA GLY A 50 -20.11 9.90 3.35
C GLY A 50 -20.30 8.38 3.38
N THR A 51 -19.56 7.60 2.58
CA THR A 51 -19.56 6.13 2.62
C THR A 51 -18.39 5.57 3.41
N ARG A 52 -18.51 4.34 3.92
CA ARG A 52 -17.42 3.60 4.60
C ARG A 52 -16.74 4.36 5.77
N LEU A 53 -17.42 5.35 6.34
CA LEU A 53 -16.84 6.24 7.37
C LEU A 53 -16.29 5.47 8.56
N LYS A 54 -17.02 4.48 9.07
CA LYS A 54 -16.60 3.71 10.25
C LYS A 54 -15.26 3.01 10.03
N VAL A 55 -15.11 2.27 8.93
CA VAL A 55 -13.86 1.54 8.64
C VAL A 55 -12.71 2.48 8.32
N LEU A 56 -12.97 3.61 7.65
CA LEU A 56 -11.95 4.62 7.40
C LEU A 56 -11.45 5.25 8.70
N THR A 57 -12.35 5.59 9.62
CA THR A 57 -11.99 6.11 10.94
C THR A 57 -11.22 5.06 11.77
N GLU A 58 -11.65 3.80 11.79
CA GLU A 58 -10.91 2.75 12.50
C GLU A 58 -9.50 2.54 11.95
N ILE A 59 -9.32 2.60 10.62
CA ILE A 59 -8.00 2.53 10.00
C ILE A 59 -7.15 3.77 10.36
N GLU A 60 -7.74 4.96 10.35
CA GLU A 60 -7.05 6.19 10.74
C GLU A 60 -6.60 6.15 12.21
N ASP A 61 -7.48 5.73 13.12
CA ASP A 61 -7.16 5.56 14.54
C ASP A 61 -6.05 4.52 14.73
N TRP A 62 -6.10 3.41 14.00
CA TRP A 62 -5.08 2.37 14.03
C TRP A 62 -3.72 2.84 13.47
N ILE A 63 -3.70 3.63 12.39
CA ILE A 63 -2.48 4.23 11.83
C ILE A 63 -1.82 5.16 12.86
N ASN A 64 -2.63 5.95 13.55
CA ASN A 64 -2.18 6.96 14.51
C ASN A 64 -1.91 6.40 15.90
N SER A 65 -2.25 5.13 16.17
CA SER A 65 -1.97 4.52 17.47
C SER A 65 -0.48 4.35 17.71
N ASP A 66 -0.07 4.47 18.97
CA ASP A 66 1.28 4.13 19.45
C ASP A 66 1.39 2.65 19.84
N ASP A 67 0.35 1.86 19.56
CA ASP A 67 0.36 0.42 19.77
C ASP A 67 1.04 -0.29 18.60
N ASP A 68 2.27 -0.73 18.83
CA ASP A 68 3.06 -1.52 17.88
C ASP A 68 2.80 -3.04 18.01
N LEU A 69 1.92 -3.50 18.93
CA LEU A 69 1.59 -4.93 19.12
C LEU A 69 0.69 -5.49 18.02
N GLN A 70 -0.07 -4.63 17.33
CA GLN A 70 -0.92 -4.98 16.19
C GLN A 70 -0.54 -4.15 14.95
N PRO A 71 0.65 -4.38 14.36
CA PRO A 71 1.15 -3.59 13.24
C PRO A 71 0.49 -3.94 11.91
N VAL A 72 -0.42 -4.92 11.87
CA VAL A 72 -1.14 -5.33 10.66
C VAL A 72 -2.63 -5.14 10.82
N PHE A 73 -3.24 -4.48 9.85
CA PHE A 73 -4.69 -4.40 9.69
C PHE A 73 -5.11 -5.23 8.48
N CYS A 74 -5.90 -6.28 8.71
CA CYS A 74 -6.45 -7.13 7.66
C CYS A 74 -7.88 -6.72 7.36
N LEU A 75 -8.09 -6.08 6.20
CA LEU A 75 -9.41 -5.75 5.68
C LEU A 75 -9.90 -6.86 4.74
N SER A 76 -10.76 -7.73 5.26
CA SER A 76 -11.35 -8.84 4.50
C SER A 76 -12.76 -8.52 4.02
N GLY A 77 -13.17 -9.14 2.92
CA GLY A 77 -14.51 -8.92 2.36
C GLY A 77 -14.72 -9.67 1.05
N ASP A 78 -15.97 -9.96 0.71
CA ASP A 78 -16.32 -10.47 -0.62
C ASP A 78 -16.05 -9.46 -1.75
N SER A 79 -16.09 -9.96 -2.99
CA SER A 79 -15.96 -9.10 -4.17
C SER A 79 -17.08 -8.06 -4.20
N GLY A 80 -16.76 -6.85 -4.66
CA GLY A 80 -17.73 -5.75 -4.77
C GLY A 80 -18.03 -5.00 -3.45
N LEU A 81 -17.47 -5.41 -2.31
CA LEU A 81 -17.67 -4.67 -1.04
C LEU A 81 -16.79 -3.42 -0.91
N GLY A 82 -15.99 -3.06 -1.92
CA GLY A 82 -15.25 -1.79 -1.93
C GLY A 82 -13.94 -1.77 -1.13
N LYS A 83 -13.30 -2.93 -0.91
CA LYS A 83 -11.98 -3.03 -0.25
C LYS A 83 -10.92 -2.14 -0.92
N THR A 84 -10.78 -2.25 -2.25
CA THR A 84 -9.86 -1.42 -3.02
C THR A 84 -10.18 0.07 -2.90
N ALA A 85 -11.46 0.46 -2.90
CA ALA A 85 -11.85 1.86 -2.72
C ALA A 85 -11.44 2.39 -1.34
N ILE A 86 -11.54 1.56 -0.29
CA ILE A 86 -11.06 1.90 1.05
C ILE A 86 -9.53 2.04 1.04
N ALA A 87 -8.79 1.07 0.49
CA ALA A 87 -7.33 1.14 0.40
C ALA A 87 -6.84 2.37 -0.39
N VAL A 88 -7.51 2.72 -1.50
CA VAL A 88 -7.25 3.93 -2.28
C VAL A 88 -7.55 5.18 -1.45
N SER A 89 -8.65 5.22 -0.71
CA SER A 89 -8.99 6.36 0.16
C SER A 89 -7.94 6.58 1.24
N VAL A 90 -7.52 5.52 1.93
CA VAL A 90 -6.46 5.57 2.95
C VAL A 90 -5.16 6.10 2.34
N SER A 91 -4.79 5.61 1.15
CA SER A 91 -3.60 6.05 0.42
C SER A 91 -3.67 7.54 0.07
N GLN A 92 -4.79 7.98 -0.50
CA GLN A 92 -4.99 9.38 -0.91
C GLN A 92 -5.06 10.34 0.30
N GLN A 93 -5.70 9.93 1.38
CA GLN A 93 -5.73 10.70 2.63
C GLN A 93 -4.32 10.82 3.24
N THR A 94 -3.54 9.74 3.23
CA THR A 94 -2.15 9.75 3.70
C THR A 94 -1.30 10.71 2.86
N ILE A 95 -1.42 10.67 1.53
CA ILE A 95 -0.69 11.58 0.63
C ILE A 95 -1.10 13.04 0.85
N ARG A 96 -2.39 13.31 1.04
CA ARG A 96 -2.92 14.68 1.17
C ARG A 96 -2.65 15.30 2.54
N TYR A 97 -2.75 14.52 3.61
CA TYR A 97 -2.82 15.02 4.98
C TYR A 97 -1.79 14.41 5.93
N GLY A 98 -1.20 13.27 5.58
CA GLY A 98 -0.22 12.53 6.39
C GLY A 98 1.17 13.13 6.38
N LYS A 99 1.32 14.37 6.86
CA LYS A 99 2.61 15.09 6.86
C LYS A 99 3.75 14.34 7.58
N ASN A 100 3.40 13.47 8.54
CA ASN A 100 4.35 12.66 9.31
C ASN A 100 4.25 11.15 9.05
N VAL A 101 3.75 10.75 7.87
CA VAL A 101 3.59 9.35 7.49
C VAL A 101 4.41 9.06 6.23
N ARG A 102 5.41 8.17 6.36
CA ARG A 102 6.15 7.61 5.24
C ARG A 102 5.32 6.50 4.61
N PHE A 103 5.00 6.63 3.34
CA PHE A 103 3.98 5.81 2.68
C PHE A 103 4.52 5.07 1.47
N ALA A 104 4.09 3.81 1.29
CA ALA A 104 4.23 3.06 0.05
C ALA A 104 3.04 2.11 -0.13
N ALA A 105 2.67 1.82 -1.38
CA ALA A 105 1.56 0.95 -1.71
C ALA A 105 1.80 0.07 -2.93
N PHE A 106 1.20 -1.11 -2.89
CA PHE A 106 1.07 -2.01 -4.02
C PHE A 106 -0.38 -2.47 -4.15
N PHE A 107 -0.96 -2.29 -5.33
CA PHE A 107 -2.34 -2.66 -5.61
C PHE A 107 -2.37 -3.82 -6.59
N CYS A 108 -2.53 -5.03 -6.06
CA CYS A 108 -2.64 -6.24 -6.86
C CYS A 108 -3.84 -6.16 -7.79
N SER A 109 -3.71 -6.78 -8.96
CA SER A 109 -4.81 -6.92 -9.91
C SER A 109 -4.56 -8.10 -10.81
N SER A 110 -5.54 -9.00 -10.87
CA SER A 110 -5.53 -10.12 -11.82
C SER A 110 -5.54 -9.67 -13.30
N LEU A 111 -5.84 -8.39 -13.57
CA LEU A 111 -5.94 -7.81 -14.91
C LEU A 111 -4.61 -7.23 -15.43
N SER A 112 -3.55 -7.18 -14.64
CA SER A 112 -2.21 -6.71 -15.06
C SER A 112 -1.16 -7.77 -14.76
N GLU A 113 -0.27 -8.05 -15.72
CA GLU A 113 0.81 -9.02 -15.54
C GLU A 113 1.77 -8.58 -14.42
N GLU A 114 2.04 -7.28 -14.34
CA GLU A 114 2.90 -6.68 -13.33
C GLU A 114 2.23 -6.70 -11.95
N ALA A 115 0.95 -6.30 -11.86
CA ALA A 115 0.22 -6.22 -10.61
C ALA A 115 -0.24 -7.58 -10.07
N SER A 116 -0.39 -8.59 -10.94
CA SER A 116 -0.71 -9.97 -10.53
C SER A 116 0.51 -10.76 -10.09
N ASN A 117 1.74 -10.25 -10.27
CA ASN A 117 2.97 -10.94 -9.90
C ASN A 117 3.41 -10.56 -8.47
N PRO A 118 3.32 -11.46 -7.47
CA PRO A 118 3.69 -11.17 -6.08
C PRO A 118 5.14 -10.68 -5.92
N ASN A 119 6.04 -11.12 -6.81
CA ASN A 119 7.45 -10.76 -6.74
C ASN A 119 7.72 -9.27 -7.00
N ASN A 120 6.72 -8.54 -7.50
CA ASN A 120 6.80 -7.10 -7.69
C ASN A 120 6.44 -6.29 -6.44
N ILE A 121 5.88 -6.92 -5.38
CA ILE A 121 5.44 -6.21 -4.16
C ILE A 121 6.63 -5.54 -3.47
N PHE A 122 7.60 -6.31 -2.97
CA PHE A 122 8.76 -5.73 -2.26
C PHE A 122 9.61 -4.76 -3.07
N PRO A 123 10.00 -5.02 -4.33
CA PRO A 123 10.76 -4.03 -5.09
C PRO A 123 9.99 -2.73 -5.32
N THR A 124 8.66 -2.80 -5.50
CA THR A 124 7.84 -1.60 -5.68
C THR A 124 7.73 -0.80 -4.38
N LEU A 125 7.42 -1.48 -3.26
CA LEU A 125 7.37 -0.84 -1.95
C LEU A 125 8.72 -0.22 -1.58
N ALA A 126 9.84 -0.94 -1.78
CA ALA A 126 11.18 -0.43 -1.51
C ALA A 126 11.51 0.80 -2.37
N ALA A 127 11.18 0.77 -3.67
CA ALA A 127 11.43 1.91 -4.56
C ALA A 127 10.62 3.14 -4.17
N GLN A 128 9.34 2.97 -3.84
CA GLN A 128 8.49 4.06 -3.37
C GLN A 128 8.93 4.60 -2.01
N PHE A 129 9.43 3.74 -1.12
CA PHE A 129 9.89 4.17 0.19
C PHE A 129 11.28 4.83 0.13
N ALA A 130 12.12 4.47 -0.84
CA ALA A 130 13.46 5.03 -1.02
C ALA A 130 13.49 6.51 -1.46
N VAL A 131 12.34 7.09 -1.83
CA VAL A 131 12.24 8.49 -2.28
C VAL A 131 12.29 9.49 -1.11
N TRP A 132 12.10 9.02 0.12
CA TRP A 132 12.12 9.86 1.31
C TRP A 132 13.57 10.22 1.69
N GLU A 133 13.79 11.49 2.03
CA GLU A 133 15.13 12.06 2.19
C GLU A 133 15.98 11.37 3.26
N ASP A 134 15.34 10.99 4.36
CA ASP A 134 15.96 10.35 5.50
C ASP A 134 16.51 8.96 5.17
N VAL A 135 15.94 8.28 4.16
CA VAL A 135 16.33 6.91 3.77
C VAL A 135 17.00 6.81 2.40
N TYR A 136 16.98 7.88 1.60
CA TYR A 136 17.64 7.89 0.30
C TYR A 136 19.13 7.53 0.34
N PRO A 137 19.94 7.97 1.33
CA PRO A 137 21.34 7.56 1.44
C PRO A 137 21.50 6.03 1.54
N VAL A 138 20.62 5.37 2.29
CA VAL A 138 20.60 3.91 2.45
C VAL A 138 20.33 3.22 1.11
N PHE A 139 19.36 3.74 0.34
CA PHE A 139 19.08 3.23 -0.99
C PHE A 139 20.27 3.41 -1.93
N LYS A 140 20.91 4.58 -1.92
CA LYS A 140 22.08 4.89 -2.75
C LYS A 140 23.26 3.96 -2.44
N ASP A 141 23.51 3.66 -1.17
CA ASP A 141 24.54 2.71 -0.75
C ASP A 141 24.23 1.30 -1.27
N GLU A 142 22.98 0.86 -1.20
CA GLU A 142 22.54 -0.44 -1.75
C GLU A 142 22.68 -0.52 -3.29
N LEU A 143 22.57 0.62 -4.00
CA LEU A 143 22.85 0.69 -5.43
C LEU A 143 24.36 0.65 -5.74
N GLY A 144 25.19 1.22 -4.88
CA GLY A 144 26.65 1.21 -5.01
C GLY A 144 27.27 -0.15 -4.66
N LEU A 145 26.62 -0.91 -3.78
CA LEU A 145 27.05 -2.25 -3.37
C LEU A 145 26.53 -3.31 -4.35
N HIS A 146 27.15 -3.41 -5.53
CA HIS A 146 27.03 -4.58 -6.42
C HIS A 146 27.70 -5.83 -5.82
N LYS A 147 27.34 -6.25 -4.61
CA LYS A 147 27.84 -7.51 -4.01
C LYS A 147 26.78 -8.60 -4.14
N MET A 148 26.93 -9.40 -5.19
CA MET A 148 26.06 -10.53 -5.53
C MET A 148 26.35 -11.74 -4.64
N HIS A 149 25.34 -12.22 -3.90
CA HIS A 149 25.23 -13.60 -3.40
C HIS A 149 23.80 -13.97 -2.97
N ASP A 150 22.92 -13.00 -2.70
CA ASP A 150 21.51 -13.23 -2.37
C ASP A 150 20.59 -13.27 -3.61
N SER A 151 19.50 -14.02 -3.53
CA SER A 151 18.45 -14.01 -4.55
C SER A 151 17.79 -12.63 -4.64
N GLU A 152 17.33 -12.24 -5.84
CA GLU A 152 16.70 -10.92 -6.06
C GLU A 152 15.50 -10.68 -5.13
N LYS A 153 14.71 -11.72 -4.83
CA LYS A 153 13.57 -11.65 -3.90
C LYS A 153 14.02 -11.29 -2.48
N LYS A 154 15.06 -11.98 -1.98
CA LYS A 154 15.62 -11.75 -0.65
C LYS A 154 16.25 -10.36 -0.55
N ARG A 155 16.91 -9.91 -1.62
CA ARG A 155 17.49 -8.56 -1.71
C ARG A 155 16.41 -7.46 -1.57
N HIS A 156 15.31 -7.55 -2.32
CA HIS A 156 14.26 -6.52 -2.23
C HIS A 156 13.56 -6.48 -0.88
N LYS A 157 13.29 -7.66 -0.28
CA LYS A 157 12.77 -7.73 1.08
C LYS A 157 13.74 -7.06 2.06
N ASN A 158 15.02 -7.46 2.04
CA ASN A 158 16.04 -6.91 2.96
C ASN A 158 16.23 -5.41 2.78
N LEU A 159 16.20 -4.92 1.53
CA LEU A 159 16.24 -3.49 1.23
C LEU A 159 15.04 -2.77 1.86
N LEU A 160 13.82 -3.26 1.65
CA LEU A 160 12.64 -2.68 2.28
C LEU A 160 12.78 -2.66 3.81
N THR A 161 13.17 -3.78 4.43
CA THR A 161 13.39 -3.87 5.89
C THR A 161 14.39 -2.81 6.36
N ARG A 162 15.51 -2.66 5.65
CA ARG A 162 16.56 -1.69 6.00
C ARG A 162 16.06 -0.26 5.87
N LEU A 163 15.37 0.07 4.79
CA LEU A 163 14.75 1.40 4.60
C LEU A 163 13.77 1.72 5.73
N LEU A 164 12.92 0.75 6.11
CA LEU A 164 11.98 0.92 7.21
C LEU A 164 12.67 1.14 8.57
N LYS A 165 13.81 0.47 8.83
CA LYS A 165 14.60 0.63 10.06
C LYS A 165 15.41 1.92 10.13
N GLU A 166 15.84 2.45 9.00
CA GLU A 166 16.68 3.65 8.94
C GLU A 166 15.85 4.93 8.77
N ALA A 167 14.57 4.80 8.41
CA ALA A 167 13.64 5.93 8.41
C ALA A 167 13.56 6.57 9.80
N ASP A 168 13.28 7.87 9.81
CA ASP A 168 13.06 8.63 11.03
C ASP A 168 12.04 7.92 11.92
N GLN A 169 12.49 7.52 13.11
CA GLN A 169 11.70 6.72 14.04
C GLN A 169 10.58 7.53 14.71
N SER A 170 10.62 8.87 14.61
CA SER A 170 9.50 9.73 15.01
C SER A 170 8.34 9.70 14.00
N GLN A 171 8.58 9.20 12.79
CA GLN A 171 7.60 9.16 11.71
C GLN A 171 6.87 7.82 11.68
N LYS A 172 5.56 7.88 11.45
CA LYS A 172 4.75 6.68 11.17
C LYS A 172 5.10 6.15 9.79
N LYS A 173 5.04 4.83 9.60
CA LYS A 173 5.39 4.15 8.36
C LYS A 173 4.19 3.30 7.94
N LEU A 174 3.60 3.59 6.79
CA LEU A 174 2.43 2.89 6.28
C LEU A 174 2.75 2.17 4.98
N LEU A 175 2.54 0.85 4.98
CA LEU A 175 2.52 0.03 3.78
C LEU A 175 1.08 -0.39 3.47
N VAL A 176 0.63 -0.20 2.24
CA VAL A 176 -0.69 -0.69 1.78
C VAL A 176 -0.50 -1.77 0.72
N ILE A 177 -1.10 -2.93 0.92
CA ILE A 177 -1.09 -4.05 -0.03
C ILE A 177 -2.54 -4.43 -0.30
N ASP A 178 -3.10 -3.93 -1.39
CA ASP A 178 -4.48 -4.18 -1.77
C ASP A 178 -4.59 -5.42 -2.66
N GLY A 179 -5.58 -6.27 -2.40
CA GLY A 179 -5.99 -7.39 -3.24
C GLY A 179 -4.96 -8.52 -3.27
N LEU A 180 -4.32 -8.85 -2.15
CA LEU A 180 -3.22 -9.83 -2.14
C LEU A 180 -3.64 -11.21 -2.69
N ASP A 181 -4.92 -11.57 -2.60
CA ASP A 181 -5.49 -12.78 -3.19
C ASP A 181 -5.69 -12.73 -4.72
N GLU A 182 -5.55 -11.57 -5.35
CA GLU A 182 -5.67 -11.40 -6.81
C GLU A 182 -4.36 -11.71 -7.57
N CYS A 183 -3.29 -12.06 -6.86
CA CYS A 183 -2.06 -12.49 -7.50
C CYS A 183 -2.16 -13.89 -8.12
N LYS A 184 -1.43 -14.12 -9.21
CA LYS A 184 -1.52 -15.33 -10.04
C LYS A 184 -0.95 -16.63 -9.43
N SER A 185 -0.27 -16.55 -8.29
CA SER A 185 0.43 -17.69 -7.68
C SER A 185 0.22 -17.71 -6.16
N GLU A 186 -0.62 -18.63 -5.68
CA GLU A 186 -0.90 -18.82 -4.25
C GLU A 186 0.37 -19.16 -3.46
N ALA A 187 1.25 -20.01 -4.01
CA ALA A 187 2.52 -20.36 -3.36
C ALA A 187 3.46 -19.15 -3.19
N GLU A 188 3.50 -18.25 -4.18
CA GLU A 188 4.28 -17.02 -4.07
C GLU A 188 3.62 -16.00 -3.14
N VAL A 189 2.28 -15.92 -3.12
CA VAL A 189 1.55 -15.12 -2.12
C VAL A 189 1.88 -15.58 -0.70
N HIS A 190 1.87 -16.88 -0.42
CA HIS A 190 2.30 -17.42 0.87
C HIS A 190 3.75 -17.06 1.20
N THR A 191 4.63 -17.02 0.20
CA THR A 191 6.03 -16.63 0.38
C THR A 191 6.16 -15.14 0.73
N ILE A 192 5.39 -14.27 0.06
CA ILE A 192 5.31 -12.84 0.38
C ILE A 192 4.75 -12.65 1.80
N LEU A 193 3.68 -13.36 2.15
CA LEU A 193 3.07 -13.27 3.47
C LEU A 193 4.05 -13.65 4.58
N LYS A 194 4.77 -14.78 4.43
CA LYS A 194 5.86 -15.16 5.36
C LYS A 194 6.93 -14.08 5.46
N SER A 195 7.33 -13.51 4.33
CA SER A 195 8.35 -12.45 4.30
C SER A 195 7.88 -11.16 4.98
N LEU A 196 6.59 -10.79 4.86
CA LEU A 196 5.99 -9.67 5.60
C LEU A 196 5.99 -9.94 7.11
N LEU A 197 5.62 -11.15 7.52
CA LEU A 197 5.64 -11.57 8.93
C LEU A 197 7.07 -11.56 9.49
N GLU A 198 8.07 -11.89 8.68
CA GLU A 198 9.47 -11.72 9.07
C GLU A 198 9.84 -10.24 9.25
N ILE A 199 9.36 -9.33 8.40
CA ILE A 199 9.57 -7.87 8.58
C ILE A 199 8.92 -7.38 9.87
N ILE A 200 7.72 -7.86 10.20
CA ILE A 200 7.00 -7.49 11.41
C ILE A 200 7.77 -7.90 12.68
N LYS A 201 8.42 -9.08 12.66
CA LYS A 201 9.26 -9.58 13.76
C LYS A 201 10.55 -8.80 13.98
N GLU A 202 10.88 -7.86 13.10
CA GLU A 202 12.05 -7.00 13.26
C GLU A 202 11.78 -5.80 14.19
N ASP A 203 10.58 -5.72 14.78
CA ASP A 203 10.15 -4.72 15.77
C ASP A 203 10.42 -3.28 15.32
N ILE A 204 10.06 -2.98 14.07
CA ILE A 204 10.27 -1.66 13.46
C ILE A 204 9.27 -0.66 14.08
N PRO A 205 9.73 0.41 14.75
CA PRO A 205 8.84 1.34 15.43
C PRO A 205 7.85 2.00 14.48
N SER A 206 6.59 2.09 14.92
CA SER A 206 5.52 2.79 14.19
C SER A 206 5.28 2.27 12.76
N LEU A 207 5.58 0.99 12.50
CA LEU A 207 5.25 0.32 11.25
C LEU A 207 3.81 -0.18 11.27
N LYS A 208 3.05 0.23 10.25
CA LYS A 208 1.66 -0.17 10.02
C LYS A 208 1.54 -0.76 8.61
N ILE A 209 0.91 -1.92 8.49
CA ILE A 209 0.70 -2.62 7.22
C ILE A 209 -0.79 -2.91 7.03
N LEU A 210 -1.42 -2.22 6.07
CA LEU A 210 -2.79 -2.50 5.67
C LEU A 210 -2.78 -3.52 4.54
N ILE A 211 -3.44 -4.67 4.76
CA ILE A 211 -3.60 -5.72 3.76
C ILE A 211 -5.07 -5.92 3.49
N THR A 212 -5.47 -5.93 2.21
CA THR A 212 -6.82 -6.33 1.83
C THR A 212 -6.81 -7.70 1.16
N CYS A 213 -7.83 -8.51 1.46
CA CYS A 213 -8.01 -9.82 0.83
C CYS A 213 -9.48 -10.26 0.80
N ARG A 214 -9.78 -11.34 0.08
CA ARG A 214 -11.08 -12.01 0.16
C ARG A 214 -11.28 -12.76 1.48
N SER A 215 -12.53 -12.80 1.94
CA SER A 215 -12.93 -13.41 3.23
C SER A 215 -12.58 -14.88 3.35
N ASN A 216 -12.61 -15.63 2.25
CA ASN A 216 -12.31 -17.07 2.22
C ASN A 216 -10.84 -17.37 1.89
N SER A 217 -9.96 -16.36 1.90
CA SER A 217 -8.54 -16.56 1.62
C SER A 217 -7.81 -17.12 2.84
N GLN A 218 -6.79 -17.94 2.64
CA GLN A 218 -5.89 -18.37 3.73
C GLN A 218 -5.09 -17.19 4.35
N ILE A 219 -5.08 -16.04 3.67
CA ILE A 219 -4.36 -14.83 4.06
C ILE A 219 -4.92 -14.28 5.38
N SER A 220 -6.24 -14.11 5.49
CA SER A 220 -6.87 -13.55 6.69
C SER A 220 -6.62 -14.43 7.91
N THR A 221 -6.79 -15.75 7.78
CA THR A 221 -6.49 -16.73 8.83
C THR A 221 -5.03 -16.68 9.26
N THR A 222 -4.10 -16.69 8.29
CA THR A 222 -2.67 -16.61 8.61
C THR A 222 -2.33 -15.31 9.35
N LEU A 223 -2.94 -14.19 8.96
CA LEU A 223 -2.72 -12.90 9.64
C LEU A 223 -3.33 -12.87 11.04
N PHE A 224 -4.48 -13.51 11.24
CA PHE A 224 -5.11 -13.65 12.56
C PHE A 224 -4.20 -14.40 13.55
N ASP A 225 -3.57 -15.49 13.11
CA ASP A 225 -2.61 -16.24 13.93
C ASP A 225 -1.39 -15.42 14.38
N TYR A 226 -1.14 -14.30 13.69
CA TYR A 226 -0.07 -13.33 13.99
C TYR A 226 -0.59 -12.04 14.64
N ASN A 227 -1.75 -12.10 15.30
CA ASN A 227 -2.35 -10.99 16.04
C ASN A 227 -2.67 -9.75 15.18
N ALA A 228 -2.93 -9.93 13.87
CA ALA A 228 -3.39 -8.83 13.04
C ALA A 228 -4.80 -8.37 13.45
N TYR A 229 -5.05 -7.06 13.42
CA TYR A 229 -6.38 -6.49 13.59
C TYR A 229 -7.28 -6.95 12.43
N GLN A 230 -8.36 -7.66 12.73
CA GLN A 230 -9.28 -8.20 11.72
C GLN A 230 -10.49 -7.29 11.55
N TYR A 231 -10.70 -6.80 10.34
CA TYR A 231 -11.92 -6.09 9.97
C TYR A 231 -12.57 -6.77 8.77
N SER A 232 -13.76 -7.34 8.97
CA SER A 232 -14.51 -8.00 7.90
C SER A 232 -15.66 -7.12 7.40
N LEU A 233 -15.63 -6.73 6.14
CA LEU A 233 -16.73 -6.02 5.49
C LEU A 233 -18.00 -6.88 5.45
N ASN A 234 -17.89 -8.21 5.43
CA ASN A 234 -19.03 -9.12 5.47
C ASN A 234 -19.81 -9.04 6.79
N ALA A 235 -19.15 -8.66 7.89
CA ALA A 235 -19.76 -8.58 9.21
C ALA A 235 -20.43 -7.23 9.51
N ILE A 236 -20.37 -6.26 8.58
CA ILE A 236 -21.03 -4.96 8.74
C ILE A 236 -22.55 -5.12 8.61
N ASP A 237 -23.29 -4.39 9.45
CA ASP A 237 -24.76 -4.30 9.41
C ASP A 237 -25.28 -4.06 7.97
N PRO A 238 -26.21 -4.90 7.47
CA PRO A 238 -26.88 -4.69 6.19
C PRO A 238 -27.44 -3.27 5.99
N SER A 239 -27.88 -2.60 7.06
CA SER A 239 -28.38 -1.22 7.01
C SER A 239 -27.30 -0.22 6.59
N ALA A 240 -26.06 -0.40 7.07
CA ALA A 240 -24.93 0.43 6.71
C ALA A 240 -24.50 0.19 5.25
N HIS A 241 -24.50 -1.07 4.80
CA HIS A 241 -24.29 -1.40 3.39
C HIS A 241 -25.35 -0.74 2.49
N ALA A 242 -26.63 -0.83 2.86
CA ALA A 242 -27.72 -0.23 2.10
C ALA A 242 -27.59 1.30 2.02
N ARG A 243 -27.16 1.95 3.12
CA ARG A 243 -26.88 3.40 3.13
C ARG A 243 -25.78 3.76 2.14
N ASP A 244 -24.67 3.04 2.17
CA ASP A 244 -23.53 3.31 1.28
C ASP A 244 -23.89 3.07 -0.19
N LEU A 245 -24.62 1.99 -0.50
CA LEU A 245 -25.13 1.71 -1.84
C LEU A 245 -26.10 2.80 -2.32
N ARG A 246 -26.97 3.33 -1.44
CA ARG A 246 -27.88 4.42 -1.79
C ARG A 246 -27.11 5.70 -2.15
N ILE A 247 -26.04 6.01 -1.43
CA ILE A 247 -25.17 7.16 -1.74
C ILE A 247 -24.48 6.94 -3.08
N LEU A 248 -23.84 5.78 -3.28
CA LEU A 248 -23.20 5.39 -4.54
C LEU A 248 -24.15 5.56 -5.74
N LEU A 249 -25.33 4.94 -5.68
CA LEU A 249 -26.33 5.02 -6.75
C LEU A 249 -26.78 6.46 -6.99
N SER A 250 -26.94 7.27 -5.93
CA SER A 250 -27.35 8.67 -6.10
C SER A 250 -26.29 9.52 -6.82
N VAL A 251 -25.01 9.25 -6.58
CA VAL A 251 -23.92 9.96 -7.25
C VAL A 251 -23.81 9.53 -8.71
N GLU A 252 -23.83 8.22 -8.97
CA GLU A 252 -23.76 7.66 -10.33
C GLU A 252 -24.94 8.08 -11.20
N LEU A 253 -26.16 8.14 -10.66
CA LEU A 253 -27.34 8.59 -11.39
C LEU A 253 -27.27 10.09 -11.75
N ARG A 254 -26.78 10.92 -10.82
CA ARG A 254 -26.57 12.35 -11.08
C ARG A 254 -25.49 12.57 -12.14
N ALA A 255 -24.42 11.79 -12.12
CA ALA A 255 -23.33 11.90 -13.09
C ALA A 255 -23.74 11.51 -14.52
N ARG A 256 -24.87 10.80 -14.69
CA ARG A 256 -25.36 10.33 -15.98
C ARG A 256 -26.52 11.17 -16.56
N ASP A 257 -26.85 12.32 -15.96
CA ASP A 257 -27.99 13.17 -16.35
C ASP A 257 -29.31 12.39 -16.52
N ILE A 258 -29.50 11.32 -15.73
CA ILE A 258 -30.79 10.64 -15.64
C ILE A 258 -31.61 11.39 -14.58
N THR A 259 -32.02 12.62 -14.91
CA THR A 259 -33.20 13.23 -14.29
C THR A 259 -34.41 12.40 -14.69
N GLN A 260 -35.11 11.85 -13.69
CA GLN A 260 -36.43 11.23 -13.85
C GLN A 260 -37.40 12.16 -14.55
#